data_AF-A0A354P456-F1
#
_entry.id   AF-A0A354P456-F1
#
_cell.length_a   1.000
_cell.length_b   1.000
_cell.length_c   1.000
_cell.angle_alpha   90.00
_cell.angle_beta   90.00
_cell.angle_gamma   90.00
#
_symmetry.space_group_name_H-M   'P 1'
#
loop_
_entity.id
_entity.type
_entity.pdbx_description
1 polymer ?
#
loop_
_entity_poly.entity_id
_entity_poly.type
_entity_poly.pdbx_seq_one_letter_code
_entity_poly.pdbx_strand_id
1 'polypeptide(L)'
;SIDSLKPDQRFYVVFYDENPKYMRINNPSQDESASVYATPENKQAFRRWAMAVPQARGQSPPEVLKFAFKLRPDVIFLLSDGEFTAQTETVIRQNNVQENLFGDAGPISIIHTIRYPGVSSTEGRQAEVQMQRIAAENGGQYRNIEIK
;
A
#
# COMPACT_ATOMS: atom_id res chain seq x y z
N SER A 1 6.26 7.81 7.73
CA SER A 1 7.08 6.67 8.18
C SER A 1 6.25 5.88 9.19
N ILE A 2 6.47 4.57 9.37
CA ILE A 2 5.81 3.81 10.46
C ILE A 2 6.23 4.37 11.83
N ASP A 3 7.44 4.93 11.92
CA ASP A 3 7.94 5.50 13.17
C ASP A 3 7.14 6.71 13.66
N SER A 4 6.53 7.47 12.74
CA SER A 4 5.72 8.65 13.07
C SER A 4 4.29 8.31 13.51
N LEU A 5 3.86 7.04 13.45
CA LEU A 5 2.55 6.63 13.93
C LEU A 5 2.47 6.76 15.46
N LYS A 6 1.34 7.23 15.98
CA LYS A 6 1.07 7.24 17.43
C LYS A 6 0.61 5.85 17.91
N PRO A 7 0.80 5.48 19.19
CA PRO A 7 0.47 4.15 19.69
C PRO A 7 -1.00 3.73 19.57
N ASP A 8 -1.93 4.69 19.50
CA ASP A 8 -3.36 4.49 19.29
C ASP A 8 -3.73 4.25 17.81
N GLN A 9 -2.84 4.56 16.88
CA GLN A 9 -3.00 4.25 15.46
C GLN A 9 -2.63 2.79 15.16
N ARG A 10 -3.18 2.24 14.08
CA ARG A 10 -2.89 0.88 13.63
C ARG A 10 -2.20 0.88 12.27
N PHE A 11 -1.42 -0.15 12.01
CA PHE A 11 -0.75 -0.34 10.73
C PHE A 11 -0.74 -1.80 10.28
N TYR A 12 -0.59 -1.98 8.98
CA TYR A 12 -0.35 -3.24 8.32
C TYR A 12 0.58 -3.00 7.13
N VAL A 13 1.48 -3.93 6.85
CA VAL A 13 2.38 -3.85 5.70
C VAL A 13 2.31 -5.14 4.89
N VAL A 14 2.17 -4.99 3.57
CA VAL A 14 2.35 -6.09 2.62
C VAL A 14 3.52 -5.72 1.72
N PHE A 15 4.53 -6.58 1.65
CA PHE A 15 5.46 -6.55 0.52
C PHE A 15 4.81 -7.35 -0.61
N TYR A 16 4.59 -6.71 -1.73
CA TYR A 16 3.89 -7.31 -2.85
C TYR A 16 4.86 -7.57 -3.99
N ASP A 17 4.87 -8.82 -4.43
CA ASP A 17 5.59 -9.35 -5.58
C ASP A 17 4.76 -10.56 -6.06
N GLU A 18 5.32 -11.46 -6.88
CA GLU A 18 4.62 -12.69 -7.32
C GLU A 18 4.17 -13.59 -6.16
N ASN A 19 4.84 -13.52 -5.00
CA ASN A 19 4.57 -14.25 -3.77
C ASN A 19 4.49 -13.29 -2.56
N PRO A 20 3.39 -12.51 -2.43
CA PRO A 20 3.26 -11.46 -1.43
C PRO A 20 3.60 -11.91 0.00
N LYS A 21 4.28 -11.05 0.76
CA LYS A 21 4.59 -11.25 2.17
C LYS A 21 3.71 -10.35 3.03
N TYR A 22 2.78 -11.00 3.72
CA TYR A 22 1.89 -10.40 4.69
C TYR A 22 2.61 -10.24 6.04
N MET A 23 2.31 -9.16 6.75
CA MET A 23 2.98 -8.77 7.99
C MET A 23 2.93 -9.90 9.04
N ARG A 24 4.03 -10.10 9.78
CA ARG A 24 4.10 -11.06 10.90
C ARG A 24 4.71 -10.40 12.12
N ILE A 25 3.90 -10.10 13.13
CA ILE A 25 4.34 -9.36 14.33
C ILE A 25 4.25 -10.23 15.57
N ASN A 26 3.07 -10.83 15.78
CA ASN A 26 2.76 -11.63 16.96
C ASN A 26 3.40 -13.02 16.89
N ASN A 27 3.51 -13.59 15.67
CA ASN A 27 4.10 -14.90 15.44
C ASN A 27 4.89 -14.91 14.12
N PRO A 28 6.21 -15.21 14.12
CA PRO A 28 7.03 -15.26 12.90
C PRO A 28 6.56 -16.24 11.82
N SER A 29 5.75 -17.24 12.19
CA SER A 29 5.26 -18.28 11.28
C SER A 29 3.84 -18.05 10.80
N GLN A 30 3.18 -16.96 11.21
CA GLN A 30 1.78 -16.69 10.89
C GLN A 30 1.58 -15.25 10.41
N ASP A 31 0.87 -15.10 9.30
CA ASP A 31 0.47 -13.80 8.78
C ASP A 31 -0.58 -13.16 9.70
N GLU A 32 -0.45 -11.87 9.96
CA GLU A 32 -1.46 -11.11 10.68
C GLU A 32 -2.74 -11.05 9.85
N SER A 33 -3.88 -11.34 10.47
CA SER A 33 -5.20 -11.22 9.81
C SER A 33 -5.77 -9.81 9.87
N ALA A 34 -5.18 -8.91 10.67
CA ALA A 34 -5.65 -7.56 10.91
C ALA A 34 -4.50 -6.60 11.23
N SER A 35 -4.74 -5.30 11.11
CA SER A 35 -3.79 -4.26 11.51
C SER A 35 -3.48 -4.30 13.02
N VAL A 36 -2.23 -4.07 13.39
CA VAL A 36 -1.78 -4.04 14.79
C VAL A 36 -1.59 -2.59 15.26
N TYR A 37 -1.70 -2.35 16.57
CA TYR A 37 -1.39 -1.04 17.16
C TYR A 37 0.09 -0.67 16.96
N ALA A 38 0.37 0.61 16.71
CA ALA A 38 1.71 1.14 16.51
C ALA A 38 2.46 1.37 17.83
N THR A 39 2.41 0.40 18.75
CA THR A 39 3.18 0.42 20.00
C THR A 39 4.69 0.32 19.69
N PRO A 40 5.56 0.79 20.59
CA PRO A 40 7.01 0.64 20.42
C PRO A 40 7.44 -0.80 20.13
N GLU A 41 6.82 -1.77 20.79
CA GLU A 41 7.09 -3.21 20.67
C GLU A 41 6.72 -3.72 19.27
N ASN A 42 5.52 -3.39 18.79
CA ASN A 42 5.05 -3.80 17.46
C ASN A 42 5.87 -3.15 16.34
N LYS A 43 6.26 -1.88 16.50
CA LYS A 43 7.19 -1.22 15.56
C LYS A 43 8.54 -1.92 15.52
N GLN A 44 9.08 -2.30 16.68
CA GLN A 44 10.36 -3.00 16.75
C GLN A 44 10.27 -4.40 16.13
N ALA A 45 9.20 -5.15 16.40
CA ALA A 45 8.92 -6.44 15.79
C ALA A 45 8.75 -6.33 14.27
N PHE A 46 8.02 -5.31 13.80
CA PHE A 46 7.90 -5.01 12.38
C PHE A 46 9.26 -4.77 11.72
N ARG A 47 10.15 -3.97 12.34
CA ARG A 47 11.50 -3.73 11.79
C ARG A 47 12.28 -5.03 11.63
N ARG A 48 12.24 -5.92 12.65
CA ARG A 48 12.91 -7.23 12.58
C ARG A 48 12.36 -8.10 11.45
N TRP A 49 11.03 -8.16 11.33
CA TRP A 49 10.38 -8.90 10.26
C TRP A 49 10.73 -8.33 8.87
N ALA A 50 10.60 -7.01 8.69
CA ALA A 50 10.85 -6.34 7.42
C ALA A 50 12.30 -6.52 6.93
N MET A 51 13.29 -6.51 7.84
CA MET A 51 14.69 -6.79 7.49
C MET A 51 14.94 -8.24 7.05
N ALA A 52 14.07 -9.18 7.44
CA ALA A 52 14.18 -10.59 7.08
C ALA A 52 13.44 -10.94 5.77
N VAL A 53 12.60 -10.04 5.25
CA VAL A 53 11.87 -10.26 4.00
C VAL A 53 12.85 -10.13 2.82
N PRO A 54 13.05 -11.19 2.01
CA PRO A 54 13.90 -11.09 0.82
C PRO A 54 13.25 -10.15 -0.21
N GLN A 55 14.07 -9.36 -0.89
CA GLN A 55 13.60 -8.59 -2.04
C GLN A 55 13.28 -9.55 -3.18
N ALA A 56 12.06 -9.45 -3.71
CA ALA A 56 11.69 -10.08 -4.96
C ALA A 56 11.09 -9.02 -5.89
N ARG A 57 11.20 -9.29 -7.19
CA ARG A 57 10.57 -8.49 -8.25
C ARG A 57 9.28 -9.17 -8.67
N GLY A 58 8.36 -8.40 -9.21
CA GLY A 58 7.12 -8.93 -9.75
C GLY A 58 5.98 -7.94 -9.63
N GLN A 59 4.93 -8.21 -10.39
CA GLN A 59 3.73 -7.40 -10.36
C GLN A 59 2.83 -7.83 -9.20
N SER A 60 2.19 -6.84 -8.56
CA SER A 60 1.25 -7.10 -7.46
C SER A 60 0.06 -7.93 -7.94
N PRO A 61 -0.23 -9.08 -7.29
CA PRO A 61 -1.48 -9.76 -7.50
C PRO A 61 -2.65 -8.87 -7.06
N PRO A 62 -3.75 -8.79 -7.83
CA PRO A 62 -4.97 -8.06 -7.47
C PRO A 62 -5.51 -8.39 -6.07
N GLU A 63 -5.25 -9.61 -5.59
CA GLU A 63 -5.66 -10.13 -4.30
C GLU A 63 -5.04 -9.38 -3.11
N VAL A 64 -3.85 -8.78 -3.27
CA VAL A 64 -3.20 -7.99 -2.21
C VAL A 64 -4.01 -6.73 -1.90
N LEU A 65 -4.47 -6.02 -2.95
CA LEU A 65 -5.30 -4.83 -2.77
C LEU A 65 -6.65 -5.18 -2.18
N LYS A 66 -7.29 -6.27 -2.64
CA LYS A 66 -8.55 -6.75 -2.03
C LYS A 66 -8.37 -7.06 -0.54
N PHE A 67 -7.25 -7.70 -0.16
CA PHE A 67 -6.93 -7.91 1.24
C PHE A 67 -6.76 -6.59 1.99
N ALA A 68 -6.02 -5.63 1.44
CA ALA A 68 -5.81 -4.32 2.07
C ALA A 68 -7.15 -3.61 2.35
N PHE A 69 -8.10 -3.63 1.40
CA PHE A 69 -9.42 -3.02 1.61
C PHE A 69 -10.26 -3.74 2.68
N LYS A 70 -10.12 -5.07 2.85
CA LYS A 70 -10.77 -5.81 3.95
C LYS A 70 -10.34 -5.34 5.34
N LEU A 71 -9.14 -4.76 5.46
CA LEU A 71 -8.66 -4.17 6.71
C LEU A 71 -9.38 -2.85 7.08
N ARG A 72 -10.19 -2.31 6.17
CA ARG A 72 -10.85 -0.99 6.27
C ARG A 72 -9.88 0.14 6.69
N PRO A 73 -8.83 0.38 5.90
CA PRO A 73 -7.85 1.41 6.23
C PRO A 73 -8.43 2.81 6.02
N ASP A 74 -8.04 3.77 6.85
CA ASP A 74 -8.31 5.19 6.57
C ASP A 74 -7.38 5.71 5.46
N VAL A 75 -6.14 5.20 5.43
CA VAL A 75 -5.09 5.63 4.50
C VAL A 75 -4.29 4.42 4.00
N ILE A 76 -4.02 4.38 2.70
CA ILE A 76 -3.14 3.42 2.04
C ILE A 76 -1.94 4.16 1.44
N PHE A 77 -0.74 3.62 1.67
CA PHE A 77 0.48 4.08 1.00
C PHE A 77 0.96 3.00 0.02
N LEU A 78 0.90 3.30 -1.27
CA LEU A 78 1.37 2.41 -2.34
C LEU A 78 2.78 2.84 -2.77
N LEU A 79 3.77 2.00 -2.49
CA LEU A 79 5.16 2.22 -2.90
C LEU A 79 5.46 1.33 -4.10
N SER A 80 5.88 1.89 -5.23
CA SER A 80 6.20 1.15 -6.46
C SER A 80 7.28 1.86 -7.27
N ASP A 81 8.00 1.15 -8.13
CA ASP A 81 8.85 1.73 -9.18
C ASP A 81 8.06 2.13 -10.45
N GLY A 82 6.81 1.64 -10.56
CA GLY A 82 5.89 2.02 -11.61
C GLY A 82 5.11 0.87 -12.24
N GLU A 83 5.39 -0.38 -11.90
CA GLU A 83 4.70 -1.54 -12.51
C GLU A 83 3.30 -1.77 -11.92
N PHE A 84 2.35 -0.90 -12.27
CA PHE A 84 0.94 -1.15 -12.03
C PHE A 84 0.25 -1.61 -13.31
N THR A 85 -0.56 -2.66 -13.20
CA THR A 85 -1.42 -3.10 -14.31
C THR A 85 -2.70 -2.28 -14.35
N ALA A 86 -3.41 -2.28 -15.48
CA ALA A 86 -4.75 -1.69 -15.56
C ALA A 86 -5.73 -2.31 -14.53
N GLN A 87 -5.48 -3.55 -14.12
CA GLN A 87 -6.28 -4.26 -13.12
C GLN A 87 -6.17 -3.62 -11.73
N THR A 88 -5.04 -2.98 -11.38
CA THR A 88 -4.85 -2.23 -10.13
C THR A 88 -5.92 -1.15 -9.97
N GLU A 89 -6.10 -0.29 -10.98
CA GLU A 89 -7.09 0.78 -10.95
C GLU A 89 -8.52 0.21 -10.85
N THR A 90 -8.81 -0.87 -11.58
CA THR A 90 -10.12 -1.53 -11.51
C THR A 90 -10.43 -2.01 -10.10
N VAL A 91 -9.48 -2.68 -9.44
CA VAL A 91 -9.66 -3.16 -8.06
C VAL A 91 -9.85 -1.99 -7.09
N ILE A 92 -9.07 -0.91 -7.24
CA ILE A 92 -9.23 0.29 -6.40
C ILE A 92 -10.62 0.89 -6.58
N ARG A 93 -11.07 1.14 -7.82
CA ARG A 93 -12.39 1.74 -8.08
C ARG A 93 -13.55 0.89 -7.56
N GLN A 94 -13.42 -0.44 -7.61
CA GLN A 94 -14.46 -1.36 -7.14
C GLN A 94 -14.53 -1.49 -5.61
N ASN A 95 -13.40 -1.32 -4.91
CA ASN A 95 -13.31 -1.61 -3.47
C ASN A 95 -13.14 -0.36 -2.61
N ASN A 96 -12.73 0.76 -3.19
CA ASN A 96 -12.53 2.03 -2.50
C ASN A 96 -13.62 3.04 -2.83
N VAL A 97 -14.88 2.62 -2.82
CA VAL A 97 -16.02 3.50 -3.07
C VAL A 97 -17.07 3.30 -2.00
N GLN A 98 -17.56 4.42 -1.46
CA GLN A 98 -18.70 4.46 -0.57
C GLN A 98 -19.74 5.40 -1.15
N GLU A 99 -20.93 4.86 -1.40
CA GLU A 99 -22.12 5.64 -1.74
C GLU A 99 -22.83 6.05 -0.46
N ASN A 100 -23.18 7.33 -0.35
CA ASN A 100 -24.01 7.83 0.73
C ASN A 100 -25.51 7.74 0.35
N LEU A 101 -26.38 8.01 1.33
CA LEU A 101 -27.84 7.95 1.14
C LEU A 101 -28.39 9.01 0.16
N PHE A 102 -27.56 9.99 -0.23
CA PHE A 102 -27.91 11.07 -1.16
C PHE A 102 -27.43 10.78 -2.59
N GLY A 103 -26.81 9.62 -2.82
CA GLY A 103 -26.29 9.22 -4.12
C GLY A 103 -24.90 9.80 -4.44
N ASP A 104 -24.24 10.49 -3.50
CA ASP A 104 -22.84 10.86 -3.67
C ASP A 104 -21.95 9.66 -3.42
N ALA A 105 -20.97 9.46 -4.29
CA ALA A 105 -19.94 8.45 -4.14
C ALA A 105 -18.58 9.11 -3.87
N GLY A 106 -17.85 8.57 -2.90
CA GLY A 106 -16.50 9.03 -2.57
C GLY A 106 -15.58 7.89 -2.14
N PRO A 107 -14.26 8.14 -2.09
CA PRO A 107 -13.31 7.13 -1.65
C PRO A 107 -13.46 6.84 -0.14
N ILE A 108 -13.36 5.55 0.22
CA ILE A 108 -13.37 5.11 1.63
C ILE A 108 -12.03 5.46 2.30
N SER A 109 -10.95 5.17 1.60
CA SER A 109 -9.56 5.31 2.04
C SER A 109 -8.86 6.36 1.18
N ILE A 110 -8.02 7.19 1.81
CA ILE A 110 -7.08 8.04 1.09
C ILE A 110 -5.96 7.17 0.54
N ILE A 111 -5.59 7.30 -0.74
CA ILE A 111 -4.49 6.53 -1.33
C ILE A 111 -3.34 7.46 -1.75
N HIS A 112 -2.22 7.37 -1.03
CA HIS A 112 -0.97 8.01 -1.44
C HIS A 112 -0.13 7.07 -2.29
N THR A 113 0.48 7.58 -3.35
CA THR A 113 1.41 6.83 -4.19
C THR A 113 2.83 7.38 -4.03
N ILE A 114 3.80 6.51 -3.85
CA ILE A 114 5.21 6.86 -3.66
C ILE A 114 6.02 6.11 -4.69
N ARG A 115 6.65 6.84 -5.60
CA ARG A 115 7.53 6.27 -6.61
C ARG A 115 8.94 6.10 -6.06
N TYR A 116 9.46 4.89 -6.13
CA TYR A 116 10.87 4.61 -5.90
C TYR A 116 11.64 4.73 -7.23
N PRO A 117 12.88 5.26 -7.24
CA PRO A 117 13.59 5.46 -8.50
C PRO A 117 13.94 4.11 -9.13
N GLY A 118 13.44 3.91 -10.35
CA GLY A 118 13.72 2.77 -11.22
C GLY A 118 14.33 3.21 -12.55
N VAL A 119 14.59 2.25 -13.45
CA VAL A 119 15.17 2.54 -14.78
C VAL A 119 14.21 3.47 -15.54
N SER A 120 14.73 4.63 -15.98
CA SER A 120 13.95 5.60 -16.74
C SER A 120 13.72 5.10 -18.17
N SER A 121 12.64 4.35 -18.36
CA SER A 121 12.11 3.94 -19.66
C SER A 121 10.85 4.75 -20.00
N THR A 122 10.36 4.65 -21.24
CA THR A 122 9.04 5.18 -21.63
C THR A 122 7.92 4.58 -20.77
N GLU A 123 8.06 3.33 -20.32
CA GLU A 123 7.14 2.65 -19.42
C GLU A 123 7.12 3.33 -18.04
N GLY A 124 8.29 3.78 -17.55
CA GLY A 124 8.39 4.55 -16.30
C GLY A 124 7.62 5.88 -16.31
N ARG A 125 7.48 6.53 -17.47
CA ARG A 125 6.64 7.74 -17.61
C ARG A 125 5.15 7.43 -17.58
N GLN A 126 4.71 6.34 -18.20
CA GLN A 126 3.30 5.93 -18.17
C GLN A 126 2.89 5.49 -16.76
N ALA A 127 3.75 4.75 -16.09
CA ALA A 127 3.63 4.37 -14.71
C ALA A 127 3.46 5.57 -13.77
N GLU A 128 4.29 6.60 -13.94
CA GLU A 128 4.20 7.83 -13.15
C GLU A 128 2.84 8.52 -13.33
N VAL A 129 2.36 8.64 -14.57
CA VAL A 129 1.02 9.21 -14.86
C VAL A 129 -0.07 8.38 -14.17
N GLN A 130 0.05 7.06 -14.18
CA GLN A 130 -0.89 6.18 -13.51
C GLN A 130 -0.89 6.37 -11.98
N MET A 131 0.29 6.43 -11.36
CA MET A 131 0.45 6.68 -9.93
C MET A 131 -0.13 8.02 -9.50
N GLN A 132 0.09 9.07 -10.30
CA GLN A 132 -0.49 10.40 -10.07
C GLN A 132 -2.01 10.34 -10.13
N ARG A 133 -2.57 9.65 -11.12
CA ARG A 133 -4.02 9.48 -11.27
C ARG A 133 -4.63 8.73 -10.09
N ILE A 134 -4.05 7.60 -9.69
CA ILE A 134 -4.52 6.82 -8.52
C ILE A 134 -4.57 7.70 -7.28
N ALA A 135 -3.51 8.48 -7.01
CA ALA A 135 -3.52 9.37 -5.85
C ALA A 135 -4.60 10.46 -5.96
N ALA A 136 -4.71 11.12 -7.12
CA ALA A 136 -5.67 12.20 -7.33
C ALA A 136 -7.14 11.72 -7.21
N GLU A 137 -7.47 10.57 -7.81
CA GLU A 137 -8.83 9.99 -7.77
C GLU A 137 -9.25 9.56 -6.35
N ASN A 138 -8.29 9.33 -5.44
CA ASN A 138 -8.54 8.81 -4.10
C ASN A 138 -8.14 9.82 -3.00
N GLY A 139 -8.14 11.12 -3.31
CA GLY A 139 -7.89 12.19 -2.34
C GLY A 139 -6.49 12.21 -1.72
N GLY A 140 -5.54 11.49 -2.32
CA GLY A 140 -4.17 11.37 -1.82
C GLY A 140 -3.18 12.26 -2.56
N GLN A 141 -1.90 11.91 -2.40
CA GLN A 141 -0.77 12.65 -2.95
C GLN A 141 0.22 11.68 -3.58
N TYR A 142 0.79 12.09 -4.72
CA TYR A 142 1.91 11.43 -5.35
C TYR A 142 3.23 12.03 -4.86
N ARG A 143 4.22 11.19 -4.60
CA ARG A 143 5.58 11.62 -4.28
C ARG A 143 6.60 10.77 -5.03
N ASN A 144 7.50 11.43 -5.77
CA ASN A 144 8.70 10.81 -6.31
C ASN A 144 9.85 10.95 -5.30
N ILE A 145 10.57 9.86 -5.02
CA ILE A 145 11.74 9.87 -4.15
C ILE A 145 13.00 9.78 -5.01
N GLU A 146 13.91 10.74 -4.86
CA GLU A 146 15.24 10.68 -5.46
C GLU A 146 16.22 10.16 -4.43
N ILE A 147 16.97 9.10 -4.76
CA ILE A 147 18.10 8.66 -3.92
C ILE A 147 19.28 9.57 -4.27
N LYS A 148 19.78 10.30 -3.27
CA LYS A 148 21.02 11.08 -3.36
C LYS A 148 22.24 10.20 -3.12
#